data_AF-A0A7S4G473-F1
#
_entry.id   AF-A0A7S4G473-F1
#
_cell.length_a   1.000
_cell.length_b   1.000
_cell.length_c   1.000
_cell.angle_alpha   90.00
_cell.angle_beta   90.00
_cell.angle_gamma   90.00
#
_symmetry.space_group_name_H-M   'P 1'
#
loop_
_entity.id
_entity.type
_entity.pdbx_description
1 polymer ?
#
loop_
_entity_poly.entity_id
_entity_poly.type
_entity_poly.pdbx_seq_one_letter_code
_entity_poly.pdbx_strand_id
1 'polypeptide(L)'
;MADGDCKPLLSVSQVDRVVAKVNNSMNIPFMSESSEASLIRQAVDTLNGAMEPSLLAIMPPDYVEIIKLCLNEKLSANEKLPLISALFKKNLRDPLAAALNERVDIPVLPESMEEWFLEKAVEEMIDEGVEHTLQRFTDEPVSD
;
A
#
# COMPACT_ATOMS: atom_id res chain seq x y z
N MET A 1 10.82 -19.38 22.99
CA MET A 1 10.18 -19.24 21.67
C MET A 1 8.96 -18.38 21.92
N ALA A 2 8.99 -17.12 21.49
CA ALA A 2 7.84 -16.26 21.66
C ALA A 2 6.77 -16.73 20.68
N ASP A 3 5.62 -17.19 21.19
CA ASP A 3 4.35 -17.18 20.48
C ASP A 3 4.01 -15.71 20.19
N GLY A 4 4.73 -15.13 19.23
CA GLY A 4 4.35 -13.89 18.61
C GLY A 4 3.16 -14.24 17.74
N ASP A 5 1.97 -14.05 18.28
CA ASP A 5 0.68 -14.16 17.58
C ASP A 5 0.74 -13.24 16.35
N CYS A 6 1.26 -13.76 15.24
CA CYS A 6 1.48 -13.02 14.02
C CYS A 6 0.10 -12.76 13.43
N LYS A 7 -0.41 -11.57 13.69
CA LYS A 7 -1.71 -11.15 13.23
C LYS A 7 -1.75 -11.24 11.70
N PRO A 8 -2.72 -11.95 11.11
CA PRO A 8 -2.83 -12.06 9.67
C PRO A 8 -3.04 -10.68 9.03
N LEU A 9 -2.34 -10.43 7.93
CA LEU A 9 -2.37 -9.14 7.23
C LEU A 9 -3.64 -9.00 6.36
N LEU A 10 -3.99 -10.05 5.64
CA LEU A 10 -5.20 -10.15 4.83
C LEU A 10 -6.40 -10.61 5.66
N SER A 11 -7.58 -10.06 5.36
CA SER A 11 -8.86 -10.54 5.88
C SER A 11 -9.23 -11.91 5.30
N VAL A 12 -10.21 -12.59 5.91
CA VAL A 12 -10.71 -13.89 5.43
C VAL A 12 -11.24 -13.78 3.99
N SER A 13 -12.03 -12.74 3.71
CA SER A 13 -12.55 -12.44 2.38
C SER A 13 -11.43 -12.18 1.35
N GLN A 14 -10.32 -11.54 1.75
CA GLN A 14 -9.16 -11.34 0.87
C GLN A 14 -8.42 -12.66 0.62
N VAL A 15 -8.22 -13.48 1.65
CA VAL A 15 -7.65 -14.83 1.52
C VAL A 15 -8.49 -15.66 0.54
N ASP A 16 -9.82 -15.65 0.67
CA ASP A 16 -10.73 -16.37 -0.24
C ASP A 16 -10.51 -15.96 -1.71
N ARG A 17 -10.36 -14.65 -1.96
CA ARG A 17 -10.08 -14.13 -3.31
C ARG A 17 -8.72 -14.57 -3.82
N VAL A 18 -7.69 -14.59 -2.98
CA VAL A 18 -6.35 -15.07 -3.35
C VAL A 18 -6.38 -16.57 -3.67
N VAL A 19 -7.00 -17.38 -2.81
CA VAL A 19 -7.15 -18.83 -3.03
C VAL A 19 -7.85 -19.11 -4.35
N ALA A 20 -8.97 -18.44 -4.65
CA ALA A 20 -9.67 -18.61 -5.92
C ALA A 20 -8.79 -18.23 -7.13
N LYS A 21 -8.03 -17.13 -7.05
CA LYS A 21 -7.12 -16.72 -8.14
C LYS A 21 -5.97 -17.71 -8.35
N VAL A 22 -5.42 -18.27 -7.27
CA VAL A 22 -4.34 -19.26 -7.35
C VAL A 22 -4.88 -20.59 -7.88
N ASN A 23 -6.03 -21.06 -7.37
CA ASN A 23 -6.68 -22.29 -7.87
C ASN A 23 -7.10 -22.17 -9.35
N ASN A 24 -7.41 -20.98 -9.84
CA ASN A 24 -7.71 -20.78 -11.26
C ASN A 24 -6.46 -20.68 -12.14
N SER A 25 -5.29 -20.42 -11.56
CA SER A 25 -4.03 -20.26 -12.29
C SER A 25 -3.12 -21.48 -12.23
N MET A 26 -3.30 -22.33 -11.22
CA MET A 26 -2.69 -23.64 -11.11
C MET A 26 -3.73 -24.72 -11.41
N ASN A 27 -3.27 -25.84 -11.96
CA ASN A 27 -4.09 -27.04 -12.05
C ASN A 27 -3.17 -28.19 -11.66
N ILE A 28 -3.41 -28.79 -10.50
CA ILE A 28 -2.57 -29.87 -9.97
C ILE A 28 -3.08 -31.19 -10.54
N PRO A 29 -2.29 -31.89 -11.39
CA PRO A 29 -2.72 -33.17 -11.95
C PRO A 29 -3.08 -34.16 -10.84
N PHE A 30 -4.15 -34.94 -11.07
CA PHE A 30 -4.62 -35.98 -10.17
C PHE A 30 -5.23 -35.48 -8.84
N MET A 31 -5.51 -34.19 -8.72
CA MET A 31 -6.22 -33.61 -7.58
C MET A 31 -7.63 -33.14 -7.99
N SER A 32 -8.62 -33.29 -7.10
CA SER A 32 -9.92 -32.63 -7.32
C SER A 32 -9.81 -31.14 -7.00
N GLU A 33 -10.58 -30.31 -7.69
CA GLU A 33 -10.66 -28.85 -7.45
C GLU A 33 -10.88 -28.51 -5.96
N SER A 34 -11.72 -29.27 -5.27
CA SER A 34 -11.97 -29.09 -3.83
C SER A 34 -10.75 -29.37 -2.95
N SER A 35 -9.95 -30.37 -3.32
CA SER A 35 -8.73 -30.75 -2.58
C SER A 35 -7.61 -29.75 -2.89
N GLU A 36 -7.50 -29.31 -4.14
CA GLU A 36 -6.56 -28.28 -4.57
C GLU A 36 -6.82 -26.96 -3.83
N ALA A 37 -8.06 -26.48 -3.83
CA ALA A 37 -8.44 -25.26 -3.11
C ALA A 37 -8.17 -25.34 -1.60
N SER A 38 -8.37 -26.50 -0.98
CA SER A 38 -8.07 -26.71 0.44
C SER A 38 -6.57 -26.64 0.73
N LEU A 39 -5.75 -27.25 -0.12
CA LEU A 39 -4.29 -27.22 0.00
C LEU A 39 -3.75 -25.80 -0.22
N ILE A 40 -4.23 -25.12 -1.25
CA ILE A 40 -3.87 -23.72 -1.55
C ILE A 40 -4.24 -22.82 -0.38
N ARG A 41 -5.43 -23.00 0.22
CA ARG A 41 -5.85 -22.21 1.39
C ARG A 41 -4.88 -22.36 2.56
N GLN A 42 -4.50 -23.59 2.92
CA GLN A 42 -3.55 -23.81 4.02
C GLN A 42 -2.21 -23.11 3.75
N ALA A 43 -1.74 -23.15 2.50
CA ALA A 43 -0.53 -22.43 2.10
C ALA A 43 -0.70 -20.90 2.21
N VAL A 44 -1.81 -20.36 1.70
CA VAL A 44 -2.12 -18.92 1.76
C VAL A 44 -2.27 -18.44 3.20
N ASP A 45 -2.93 -19.20 4.08
CA ASP A 45 -3.06 -18.86 5.50
C ASP A 45 -1.70 -18.79 6.20
N THR A 46 -0.82 -19.76 5.90
CA THR A 46 0.56 -19.78 6.42
C THR A 46 1.35 -18.57 5.93
N LEU A 47 1.27 -18.26 4.63
CA LEU A 47 1.93 -17.09 4.05
C LEU A 47 1.38 -15.77 4.61
N ASN A 48 0.06 -15.70 4.86
CA ASN A 48 -0.59 -14.50 5.38
C ASN A 48 -0.11 -14.16 6.80
N GLY A 49 0.06 -15.17 7.66
CA GLY A 49 0.65 -14.98 8.99
C GLY A 49 2.12 -14.54 8.94
N ALA A 50 2.87 -14.94 7.91
CA ALA A 50 4.27 -14.54 7.74
C ALA A 50 4.46 -13.21 6.97
N MET A 51 3.40 -12.61 6.43
CA MET A 51 3.53 -11.53 5.46
C MET A 51 4.02 -10.22 6.08
N GLU A 52 3.40 -9.76 7.16
CA GLU A 52 3.81 -8.53 7.87
C GLU A 52 5.28 -8.57 8.33
N PRO A 53 5.76 -9.61 9.06
CA PRO A 53 7.16 -9.66 9.46
C PRO A 53 8.11 -9.76 8.25
N SER A 54 7.70 -10.42 7.17
CA SER A 54 8.50 -10.48 5.94
C SER A 54 8.60 -9.13 5.24
N LEU A 55 7.53 -8.34 5.22
CA LEU A 55 7.54 -6.98 4.69
C LEU A 55 8.45 -6.08 5.54
N LEU A 56 8.31 -6.11 6.86
CA LEU A 56 9.14 -5.33 7.79
C LEU A 56 10.64 -5.66 7.67
N ALA A 57 10.99 -6.85 7.20
CA ALA A 57 12.39 -7.23 6.97
C ALA A 57 13.01 -6.56 5.72
N ILE A 58 12.20 -6.08 4.77
CA ILE A 58 12.66 -5.56 3.48
C ILE A 58 12.28 -4.10 3.21
N MET A 59 11.37 -3.52 3.99
CA MET A 59 10.94 -2.14 3.81
C MET A 59 10.74 -1.39 5.13
N PRO A 60 10.84 -0.05 5.13
CA PRO A 60 10.59 0.75 6.32
C PRO A 60 9.17 0.55 6.88
N PRO A 61 8.97 0.66 8.21
CA PRO A 61 7.67 0.41 8.84
C PRO A 61 6.52 1.26 8.30
N ASP A 62 6.78 2.52 7.94
CA ASP A 62 5.75 3.43 7.41
C ASP A 62 5.16 2.91 6.10
N TYR A 63 5.94 2.24 5.24
CA TYR A 63 5.42 1.62 4.01
C TYR A 63 4.59 0.36 4.29
N VAL A 64 4.95 -0.40 5.32
CA VAL A 64 4.13 -1.53 5.77
C VAL A 64 2.78 -1.03 6.30
N GLU A 65 2.78 0.09 7.01
CA GLU A 65 1.53 0.71 7.50
C GLU A 65 0.65 1.20 6.35
N ILE A 66 1.24 1.78 5.29
CA ILE A 66 0.50 2.12 4.05
C ILE A 66 -0.18 0.88 3.47
N ILE A 67 0.54 -0.25 3.35
CA ILE A 67 -0.03 -1.51 2.85
C ILE A 67 -1.20 -1.98 3.73
N LYS A 68 -1.05 -1.90 5.05
CA LYS A 68 -2.10 -2.26 6.02
C LYS A 68 -3.35 -1.39 5.86
N LEU A 69 -3.17 -0.07 5.70
CA LEU A 69 -4.27 0.85 5.44
C LEU A 69 -4.98 0.53 4.12
N CYS A 70 -4.23 0.26 3.05
CA CYS A 70 -4.80 -0.14 1.76
C CYS A 70 -5.66 -1.42 1.89
N LEU A 71 -5.15 -2.42 2.61
CA LEU A 71 -5.82 -3.72 2.81
C LEU A 71 -6.97 -3.67 3.83
N ASN A 72 -7.14 -2.59 4.59
CA ASN A 72 -8.18 -2.48 5.60
C ASN A 72 -9.57 -2.32 4.96
N GLU A 73 -10.36 -3.40 4.90
CA GLU A 73 -11.72 -3.40 4.35
C GLU A 73 -12.75 -2.66 5.22
N LYS A 74 -12.37 -2.18 6.42
CA LYS A 74 -13.28 -1.43 7.31
C LYS A 74 -13.26 0.08 7.08
N LEU A 75 -12.27 0.58 6.34
CA LEU A 75 -12.15 2.00 6.01
C LEU A 75 -12.56 2.22 4.55
N SER A 76 -13.34 3.28 4.33
CA SER A 76 -13.65 3.79 2.99
C SER A 76 -12.43 4.44 2.33
N ALA A 77 -12.50 4.70 1.02
CA ALA A 77 -11.46 5.44 0.30
C ALA A 77 -11.15 6.80 0.97
N ASN A 78 -12.21 7.54 1.32
CA ASN A 78 -12.11 8.88 1.93
C ASN A 78 -11.45 8.84 3.32
N GLU A 79 -11.62 7.77 4.08
CA GLU A 79 -10.95 7.60 5.38
C GLU A 79 -9.48 7.19 5.23
N LYS A 80 -9.14 6.41 4.19
CA LYS A 80 -7.77 5.98 3.91
C LYS A 80 -6.89 7.10 3.37
N LEU A 81 -7.46 7.96 2.53
CA LEU A 81 -6.75 9.03 1.82
C LEU A 81 -5.88 9.90 2.73
N PRO A 82 -6.42 10.57 3.78
CA PRO A 82 -5.60 11.44 4.63
C PRO A 82 -4.54 10.67 5.42
N LEU A 83 -4.81 9.41 5.78
CA LEU A 83 -3.86 8.57 6.52
C LEU A 83 -2.66 8.16 5.66
N ILE A 84 -2.93 7.72 4.43
CA ILE A 84 -1.89 7.29 3.50
C ILE A 84 -1.09 8.50 2.99
N SER A 85 -1.77 9.60 2.66
CA SER A 85 -1.12 10.86 2.28
C SER A 85 -0.16 11.34 3.38
N ALA A 86 -0.59 11.35 4.65
CA ALA A 86 0.26 11.77 5.76
C ALA A 86 1.54 10.90 5.87
N LEU A 87 1.42 9.58 5.68
CA LEU A 87 2.57 8.68 5.68
C LEU A 87 3.52 8.94 4.50
N PHE A 88 2.98 9.16 3.30
CA PHE A 88 3.82 9.50 2.15
C PHE A 88 4.50 10.86 2.31
N LYS A 89 3.77 11.91 2.72
CA LYS A 89 4.35 13.24 2.96
C LYS A 89 5.48 13.20 3.99
N LYS A 90 5.28 12.48 5.10
CA LYS A 90 6.31 12.29 6.13
C LYS A 90 7.61 11.70 5.58
N ASN A 91 7.53 10.80 4.58
CA ASN A 91 8.70 10.06 4.07
C ASN A 91 9.26 10.62 2.76
N LEU A 92 8.44 11.28 1.95
CA LEU A 92 8.79 11.67 0.58
C LEU A 92 8.85 13.17 0.37
N ARG A 93 8.15 14.00 1.16
CA ARG A 93 8.04 15.43 0.86
C ARG A 93 9.40 16.11 0.76
N ASP A 94 10.14 16.12 1.85
CA ASP A 94 11.43 16.80 1.93
C ASP A 94 12.48 16.21 0.96
N PRO A 95 12.70 14.88 0.88
CA PRO A 95 13.69 14.34 -0.03
C PRO A 95 13.33 14.55 -1.50
N LEU A 96 12.03 14.53 -1.86
CA LEU A 96 11.59 14.80 -3.22
C LEU A 96 11.70 16.29 -3.56
N ALA A 97 11.31 17.18 -2.65
CA ALA A 97 11.45 18.63 -2.84
C ALA A 97 12.93 19.01 -3.03
N ALA A 98 13.82 18.50 -2.19
CA ALA A 98 15.26 18.71 -2.32
C ALA A 98 15.81 18.19 -3.67
N ALA A 99 15.42 16.96 -4.06
CA ALA A 99 15.84 16.39 -5.34
C ALA A 99 15.29 17.16 -6.56
N LEU A 100 14.11 17.77 -6.45
CA LEU A 100 13.55 18.61 -7.49
C LEU A 100 14.23 19.98 -7.54
N ASN A 101 14.53 20.59 -6.40
CA ASN A 101 15.24 21.87 -6.32
C ASN A 101 16.63 21.81 -6.99
N GLU A 102 17.32 20.66 -6.91
CA GLU A 102 18.59 20.46 -7.62
C GLU A 102 18.45 20.37 -9.16
N ARG A 103 17.23 20.11 -9.67
CA ARG A 103 16.97 19.80 -11.09
C ARG A 103 16.12 20.84 -11.79
N VAL A 104 15.36 21.61 -11.04
CA VAL A 104 14.40 22.61 -11.51
C VAL A 104 14.85 23.92 -10.91
N ASP A 105 15.21 24.87 -11.77
CA ASP A 105 15.48 26.27 -11.41
C ASP A 105 14.29 27.10 -11.93
N ILE A 106 13.65 27.86 -11.05
CA ILE A 106 12.53 28.75 -11.36
C ILE A 106 13.06 30.19 -11.42
N PRO A 107 13.39 30.74 -12.61
CA PRO A 107 14.17 31.98 -12.74
C PRO A 107 13.46 33.25 -12.23
N VAL A 108 12.20 33.14 -11.83
CA VAL A 108 11.34 34.25 -11.40
C VAL A 108 11.23 34.32 -9.87
N LEU A 109 11.66 33.29 -9.15
CA LEU A 109 11.55 33.22 -7.70
C LEU A 109 12.93 33.39 -7.02
N PRO A 110 13.01 34.12 -5.90
CA PRO A 110 14.14 34.00 -4.99
C PRO A 110 14.28 32.57 -4.47
N GLU A 111 15.50 32.11 -4.21
CA GLU A 111 15.81 30.74 -3.76
C GLU A 111 14.97 30.30 -2.54
N SER A 112 14.76 31.18 -1.55
CA SER A 112 13.92 30.88 -0.39
C SER A 112 12.43 30.71 -0.70
N MET A 113 11.94 31.34 -1.78
CA MET A 113 10.56 31.16 -2.26
C MET A 113 10.43 29.93 -3.14
N GLU A 114 11.48 29.59 -3.89
CA GLU A 114 11.53 28.39 -4.71
C GLU A 114 11.46 27.12 -3.86
N GLU A 115 12.26 27.04 -2.79
CA GLU A 115 12.23 25.91 -1.85
C GLU A 115 10.82 25.71 -1.28
N TRP A 116 10.22 26.77 -0.73
CA TRP A 116 8.86 26.71 -0.19
C TRP A 116 7.81 26.32 -1.25
N PHE A 117 7.94 26.84 -2.47
CA PHE A 117 7.04 26.51 -3.57
C PHE A 117 7.15 25.04 -3.96
N LEU A 118 8.37 24.50 -4.05
CA LEU A 118 8.62 23.10 -4.39
C LEU A 118 8.12 22.16 -3.30
N GLU A 119 8.32 22.48 -2.01
CA GLU A 119 7.74 21.71 -0.91
C GLU A 119 6.22 21.63 -1.03
N LYS A 120 5.56 22.77 -1.30
CA LYS A 120 4.10 22.82 -1.48
C LYS A 120 3.65 22.05 -2.71
N ALA A 121 4.30 22.24 -3.84
CA ALA A 121 3.98 21.51 -5.07
C ALA A 121 4.12 19.99 -4.87
N VAL A 122 5.16 19.54 -4.18
CA VAL A 122 5.36 18.13 -3.85
C VAL A 122 4.26 17.59 -2.93
N GLU A 123 3.84 18.35 -1.91
CA GLU A 123 2.71 17.94 -1.04
C GLU A 123 1.44 17.67 -1.86
N GLU A 124 1.07 18.58 -2.76
CA GLU A 124 -0.11 18.45 -3.62
C GLU A 124 0.04 17.30 -4.63
N MET A 125 1.22 17.12 -5.22
CA MET A 125 1.49 15.99 -6.13
C MET A 125 1.40 14.64 -5.42
N ILE A 126 1.82 14.57 -4.15
CA ILE A 126 1.67 13.37 -3.34
C ILE A 126 0.19 13.11 -3.07
N ASP A 127 -0.59 14.14 -2.69
CA ASP A 127 -2.04 14.00 -2.46
C ASP A 127 -2.76 13.46 -3.69
N GLU A 128 -2.58 14.12 -4.83
CA GLU A 128 -3.16 13.71 -6.12
C GLU A 128 -2.78 12.28 -6.49
N GLY A 129 -1.50 11.92 -6.31
CA GLY A 129 -1.00 10.57 -6.60
C GLY A 129 -1.64 9.50 -5.71
N VAL A 130 -1.80 9.78 -4.41
CA VAL A 130 -2.46 8.87 -3.45
C VAL A 130 -3.95 8.75 -3.79
N GLU A 131 -4.62 9.86 -4.04
CA GLU A 131 -6.04 9.89 -4.38
C GLU A 131 -6.34 9.05 -5.63
N HIS A 132 -5.66 9.33 -6.73
CA HIS A 132 -5.86 8.60 -7.99
C HIS A 132 -5.53 7.10 -7.84
N THR A 133 -4.55 6.76 -7.00
CA THR A 133 -4.21 5.37 -6.69
C THR A 133 -5.33 4.68 -5.91
N LEU A 134 -5.90 5.34 -4.88
CA LEU A 134 -6.98 4.79 -4.06
C LEU A 134 -8.27 4.62 -4.86
N GLN A 135 -8.65 5.61 -5.67
CA GLN A 135 -9.83 5.53 -6.54
C GLN A 135 -9.79 4.28 -7.44
N ARG A 136 -8.61 3.93 -7.97
CA ARG A 136 -8.42 2.71 -8.77
C ARG A 136 -8.57 1.41 -7.99
N PHE A 137 -8.38 1.43 -6.67
CA PHE A 137 -8.51 0.23 -5.84
C PHE A 137 -9.91 0.03 -5.28
N THR A 138 -10.68 1.11 -5.10
CA THR A 138 -12.00 1.05 -4.48
C THR A 138 -13.15 1.08 -5.47
N ASP A 139 -12.92 1.44 -6.74
CA ASP A 139 -13.98 1.76 -7.72
C ASP A 139 -14.98 2.83 -7.17
N GLU A 140 -14.60 3.53 -6.10
CA GLU A 140 -15.38 4.57 -5.44
C GLU A 140 -14.81 5.94 -5.84
N PRO A 141 -15.64 6.89 -6.29
CA PRO A 141 -15.21 8.26 -6.43
C PRO A 141 -14.91 8.84 -5.04
N VAL A 142 -13.76 9.50 -4.89
CA VAL A 142 -13.51 10.38 -3.75
C VAL A 142 -14.34 11.64 -4.01
N SER A 143 -15.23 11.99 -3.08
CA SER A 143 -16.11 13.15 -3.24
C SER A 143 -15.32 14.44 -3.02
N ASP A 144 -15.41 15.37 -3.99
CA ASP A 144 -14.93 16.76 -3.88
C ASP A 144 -15.53 17.51 -2.69
#